data_AF-A0A933D157-F1
#
_entry.id   AF-A0A933D157-F1
#
_cell.length_a   1.000
_cell.length_b   1.000
_cell.length_c   1.000
_cell.angle_alpha   90.00
_cell.angle_beta   90.00
_cell.angle_gamma   90.00
#
_symmetry.space_group_name_H-M   'P 1'
#
loop_
_entity.id
_entity.type
_entity.pdbx_description
1 polymer ?
#
loop_
_entity_poly.entity_id
_entity_poly.type
_entity_poly.pdbx_seq_one_letter_code
_entity_poly.pdbx_strand_id
1 'polypeptide(L)'
;MSEHSNISRMLYEYLKGELDPDDYGKVDEHLLHCTRCQKDIRELNAAISIFRPVVRPSEERSEEFWNTFALEVEQNIQRTEQHGWKERITETLQQWSPTRRWVIVGMAGAAVTLVLAVIASRTTFTPGVEETPPEVTELESAALNIDRMSQYFRKSKTLLVGLTNMKMFDDQPVDLNAERQASRELIHEARYLKRQPIDMRSAQLINDLERVLIELANLEESSDIPDVQLIRSGIRHENLLFKIRMAESLYDSSRFVRVRQEF
;
A
#
# COMPACT_ATOMS: atom_id res chain seq x y z
N MET A 1 17.49 -40.62 -19.83
CA MET A 1 16.42 -39.87 -19.12
C MET A 1 16.96 -38.77 -18.20
N SER A 2 18.21 -38.84 -17.73
CA SER A 2 18.84 -37.80 -16.90
C SER A 2 19.16 -36.51 -17.67
N GLU A 3 19.62 -36.61 -18.92
CA GLU A 3 20.04 -35.44 -19.71
C GLU A 3 18.88 -34.49 -20.02
N HIS A 4 17.72 -35.02 -20.42
CA HIS A 4 16.54 -34.21 -20.68
C HIS A 4 16.07 -33.41 -19.44
N SER A 5 16.13 -34.03 -18.26
CA SER A 5 15.78 -33.34 -17.00
C SER A 5 16.80 -32.26 -16.64
N ASN A 6 18.07 -32.43 -17.01
CA ASN A 6 19.09 -31.42 -16.79
C ASN A 6 18.86 -30.22 -17.71
N ILE A 7 18.72 -30.47 -19.02
CA ILE A 7 18.44 -29.43 -20.02
C ILE A 7 17.15 -28.66 -19.69
N SER A 8 16.09 -29.35 -19.27
CA SER A 8 14.82 -28.72 -18.88
C SER A 8 14.99 -27.68 -17.77
N ARG A 9 15.91 -27.89 -16.81
CA ARG A 9 16.21 -26.93 -15.73
C ARG A 9 16.98 -25.71 -16.23
N MET A 10 17.77 -25.88 -17.28
CA MET A 10 18.61 -24.83 -17.86
C MET A 10 17.86 -23.93 -18.84
N LEU A 11 16.63 -24.29 -19.26
CA LEU A 11 15.85 -23.53 -20.25
C LEU A 11 15.56 -22.08 -19.84
N TYR A 12 15.37 -21.82 -18.53
CA TYR A 12 15.12 -20.46 -18.04
C TYR A 12 16.37 -19.57 -18.14
N GLU A 13 17.52 -20.08 -17.69
CA GLU A 13 18.82 -19.39 -17.75
C GLU A 13 19.27 -19.21 -19.22
N TYR A 14 19.03 -20.21 -20.06
CA TYR A 14 19.23 -20.14 -21.52
C TYR A 14 18.44 -18.99 -22.14
N LEU A 15 17.16 -18.86 -21.80
CA LEU A 15 16.28 -17.80 -22.31
C LEU A 15 16.68 -16.40 -21.80
N LYS A 16 17.28 -16.32 -20.62
CA LYS A 16 17.84 -15.07 -20.05
C LYS A 16 19.21 -14.71 -20.61
N GLY A 17 19.91 -15.66 -21.24
CA GLY A 17 21.29 -15.48 -21.70
C GLY A 17 22.30 -15.50 -20.55
N GLU A 18 21.99 -16.20 -19.46
CA GLU A 18 22.82 -16.26 -18.24
C GLU A 18 23.61 -17.57 -18.10
N LEU A 19 23.57 -18.44 -19.12
CA LEU A 19 24.36 -19.68 -19.15
C LEU A 19 25.81 -19.44 -19.58
N ASP A 20 26.72 -20.28 -19.07
CA ASP A 20 28.09 -20.41 -19.55
C ASP A 20 28.09 -20.86 -21.04
N PRO A 21 29.04 -20.38 -21.87
CA PRO A 21 29.19 -20.82 -23.27
C PRO A 21 29.11 -22.33 -23.50
N ASP A 22 29.71 -23.15 -22.64
CA ASP A 22 29.72 -24.61 -22.79
C ASP A 22 28.34 -25.23 -22.57
N ASP A 23 27.57 -24.65 -21.67
CA ASP A 23 26.23 -25.09 -21.31
C ASP A 23 25.18 -24.56 -22.30
N TYR A 24 25.42 -23.38 -22.87
CA TYR A 24 24.62 -22.83 -23.96
C TYR A 24 24.63 -23.75 -25.19
N GLY A 25 25.82 -24.25 -25.57
CA GLY A 25 25.96 -25.18 -26.71
C GLY A 25 25.22 -26.49 -26.51
N LYS A 26 25.25 -27.07 -25.29
CA LYS A 26 24.52 -28.31 -24.97
C LYS A 26 23.02 -28.15 -25.07
N VAL A 27 22.49 -27.01 -24.62
CA VAL A 27 21.06 -26.71 -24.69
C VAL A 27 20.64 -26.50 -26.16
N ASP A 28 21.43 -25.76 -26.94
CA ASP A 28 21.14 -25.51 -28.35
C ASP A 28 21.12 -26.81 -29.18
N GLU A 29 22.12 -27.67 -29.00
CA GLU A 29 22.16 -28.99 -29.63
C GLU A 29 20.97 -29.87 -29.24
N HIS A 30 20.59 -29.88 -27.95
CA HIS A 30 19.43 -30.64 -27.48
C HIS A 30 18.11 -30.12 -28.07
N LEU A 31 17.98 -28.80 -28.25
CA LEU A 31 16.80 -28.17 -28.83
C LEU A 31 16.62 -28.55 -30.31
N LEU A 32 17.68 -28.89 -31.05
CA LEU A 32 17.54 -29.38 -32.43
C LEU A 32 16.81 -30.71 -32.53
N HIS A 33 16.94 -31.56 -31.50
CA HIS A 33 16.47 -32.95 -31.55
C HIS A 33 15.30 -33.25 -30.59
N CYS A 34 15.02 -32.40 -29.61
CA CYS A 34 13.97 -32.63 -28.60
C CYS A 34 12.73 -31.74 -28.79
N THR A 35 11.66 -32.30 -29.36
CA THR A 35 10.37 -31.60 -29.56
C THR A 35 9.69 -31.16 -28.25
N ARG A 36 9.95 -31.86 -27.13
CA ARG A 36 9.41 -31.50 -25.81
C ARG A 36 10.08 -30.25 -25.25
N CYS A 37 11.42 -30.19 -25.20
CA CYS A 37 12.14 -28.99 -24.76
C CYS A 37 11.85 -27.79 -25.67
N GLN A 38 11.69 -28.02 -26.98
CA GLN A 38 11.23 -26.98 -27.91
C GLN A 38 9.85 -26.43 -27.56
N LYS A 39 8.93 -27.27 -27.06
CA LYS A 39 7.61 -26.82 -26.61
C LYS A 39 7.73 -26.02 -25.32
N ASP A 40 8.47 -26.54 -24.35
CA ASP A 40 8.65 -25.93 -23.02
C ASP A 40 9.28 -24.53 -23.14
N ILE A 41 10.31 -24.37 -23.99
CA ILE A 41 10.95 -23.07 -24.21
C ILE A 41 10.02 -22.07 -24.92
N ARG A 42 9.16 -22.54 -25.83
CA ARG A 42 8.14 -21.67 -26.47
C ARG A 42 7.11 -21.18 -25.47
N GLU A 43 6.63 -22.05 -24.59
CA GLU A 43 5.67 -21.70 -23.53
C GLU A 43 6.29 -20.70 -22.53
N LEU A 44 7.52 -20.94 -22.09
CA LEU A 44 8.27 -20.01 -21.23
C LEU A 44 8.49 -18.66 -21.89
N ASN A 45 8.90 -18.63 -23.16
CA ASN A 45 9.10 -17.38 -23.90
C ASN A 45 7.79 -16.61 -24.09
N ALA A 46 6.68 -17.30 -24.38
CA ALA A 46 5.36 -16.68 -24.46
C ALA A 46 4.96 -16.03 -23.13
N ALA A 47 5.14 -16.73 -22.00
CA ALA A 47 4.85 -16.19 -20.68
C ALA A 47 5.71 -14.95 -20.35
N ILE A 48 7.00 -14.98 -20.67
CA ILE A 48 7.92 -13.85 -20.41
C ILE A 48 7.64 -12.67 -21.33
N SER A 49 7.22 -12.91 -22.57
CA SER A 49 6.91 -11.84 -23.53
C SER A 49 5.76 -10.93 -23.09
N ILE A 50 4.81 -11.46 -22.29
CA ILE A 50 3.71 -10.67 -21.69
C ILE A 50 4.25 -9.59 -20.73
N PHE A 51 5.35 -9.87 -20.04
CA PHE A 51 5.93 -8.96 -19.04
C PHE A 51 7.11 -8.16 -19.56
N ARG A 52 7.59 -8.42 -20.78
CA ARG A 52 8.70 -7.65 -21.36
C ARG A 52 8.13 -6.33 -21.88
N PRO A 53 8.43 -5.17 -21.25
CA PRO A 53 8.08 -3.90 -21.86
C PRO A 53 8.77 -3.83 -23.22
N VAL A 54 7.98 -3.58 -24.27
CA VAL A 54 8.40 -3.57 -25.69
C VAL A 54 9.46 -2.50 -25.96
N VAL A 55 9.64 -1.55 -25.05
CA VAL A 55 10.62 -0.47 -25.12
C VAL A 55 11.31 -0.39 -23.76
N ARG A 56 12.65 -0.40 -23.73
CA ARG A 56 13.42 0.08 -22.58
C ARG A 56 13.43 1.60 -22.68
N PRO A 57 12.52 2.33 -21.99
CA PRO A 57 12.31 3.73 -22.28
C PRO A 57 13.52 4.58 -21.92
N SER A 58 14.51 4.02 -21.20
CA SER A 58 15.72 4.70 -20.78
C SER A 58 16.80 4.80 -21.85
N GLU A 59 16.87 3.85 -22.79
CA GLU A 59 17.94 3.78 -23.81
C GLU A 59 17.66 4.71 -25.00
N GLU A 60 16.40 5.09 -25.24
CA GLU A 60 15.99 6.01 -26.30
C GLU A 60 15.99 7.50 -25.87
N ARG A 61 16.22 7.79 -24.58
CA ARG A 61 16.14 9.16 -24.06
C ARG A 61 17.50 9.84 -24.20
N SER A 62 17.50 11.09 -24.66
CA SER A 62 18.70 11.91 -24.76
C SER A 62 19.30 12.18 -23.37
N GLU A 63 20.60 12.47 -23.30
CA GLU A 63 21.25 12.93 -22.07
C GLU A 63 20.60 14.21 -21.52
N GLU A 64 20.09 15.08 -22.40
CA GLU A 64 19.40 16.30 -22.03
C GLU A 64 18.09 16.03 -21.26
N PHE A 65 17.36 14.97 -21.62
CA PHE A 65 16.20 14.51 -20.84
C PHE A 65 16.61 14.13 -19.43
N TRP A 66 17.72 13.40 -19.27
CA TRP A 66 18.19 12.95 -17.97
C TRP A 66 18.68 14.09 -17.09
N ASN A 67 19.37 15.07 -17.68
CA ASN A 67 19.79 16.28 -16.97
C ASN A 67 18.59 17.10 -16.49
N THR A 68 17.59 17.28 -17.35
CA THR A 68 16.35 17.99 -17.00
C THR A 68 15.57 17.26 -15.92
N PHE A 69 15.43 15.93 -16.04
CA PHE A 69 14.78 15.09 -15.05
C PHE A 69 15.51 15.11 -13.70
N ALA A 70 16.83 15.01 -13.71
CA ALA A 70 17.64 15.08 -12.50
C ALA A 70 17.46 16.43 -11.78
N LEU A 71 17.48 17.54 -12.53
CA LEU A 71 17.22 18.88 -12.00
C LEU A 71 15.81 19.01 -11.44
N GLU A 72 14.80 18.49 -12.13
CA GLU A 72 13.40 18.53 -11.67
C GLU A 72 13.21 17.71 -10.40
N VAL A 73 13.82 16.53 -10.32
CA VAL A 73 13.82 15.68 -9.12
C VAL A 73 14.52 16.39 -7.96
N GLU A 74 15.71 16.97 -8.19
CA GLU A 74 16.46 17.69 -7.17
C GLU A 74 15.69 18.90 -6.65
N GLN A 75 15.08 19.68 -7.54
CA GLN A 75 14.21 20.80 -7.15
C GLN A 75 12.97 20.34 -6.37
N ASN A 76 12.36 19.23 -6.75
CA ASN A 76 11.21 18.67 -6.01
C ASN A 76 11.62 18.15 -4.63
N ILE A 77 12.80 17.55 -4.50
CA ILE A 77 13.35 17.14 -3.21
C ILE A 77 13.61 18.39 -2.35
N GLN A 78 14.28 19.41 -2.88
CA GLN A 78 14.56 20.66 -2.16
C GLN A 78 13.28 21.41 -1.73
N ARG A 79 12.26 21.49 -2.60
CA ARG A 79 10.95 22.06 -2.25
C ARG A 79 10.25 21.27 -1.15
N THR A 80 10.40 19.94 -1.16
CA THR A 80 9.85 19.05 -0.13
C THR A 80 10.61 19.20 1.20
N GLU A 81 11.91 19.52 1.17
CA GLU A 81 12.68 19.81 2.38
C GLU A 81 12.38 21.18 2.98
N GLN A 82 12.07 22.19 2.16
CA GLN A 82 11.81 23.56 2.62
C GLN A 82 10.39 23.78 3.15
N HIS A 83 9.38 23.09 2.62
CA HIS A 83 8.07 23.05 3.26
C HIS A 83 8.12 22.03 4.38
N GLY A 84 8.17 22.50 5.63
CA GLY A 84 8.29 21.68 6.82
C GLY A 84 7.38 20.45 6.74
N TRP A 85 7.96 19.30 6.44
CA TRP A 85 7.30 17.99 6.40
C TRP A 85 6.47 17.70 7.66
N LYS A 86 6.84 18.33 8.78
CA LYS A 86 6.07 18.40 10.03
C LYS A 86 4.65 18.93 9.81
N GLU A 87 4.45 20.01 9.04
CA GLU A 87 3.12 20.58 8.75
C GLU A 87 2.26 19.64 7.91
N ARG A 88 2.85 18.92 6.94
CA ARG A 88 2.10 18.01 6.05
C ARG A 88 1.70 16.70 6.71
N ILE A 89 2.57 16.18 7.59
CA ILE A 89 2.28 15.03 8.44
C ILE A 89 1.22 15.43 9.46
N THR A 90 1.33 16.59 10.12
CA THR A 90 0.29 17.08 11.01
C THR A 90 -1.02 17.34 10.27
N GLU A 91 -1.06 17.92 9.07
CA GLU A 91 -2.33 18.15 8.36
C GLU A 91 -3.05 16.85 7.98
N THR A 92 -2.31 15.81 7.60
CA THR A 92 -2.87 14.49 7.25
C THR A 92 -3.25 13.69 8.52
N LEU A 93 -2.51 13.86 9.62
CA LEU A 93 -2.79 13.27 10.95
C LEU A 93 -3.82 14.06 11.76
N GLN A 94 -4.03 15.34 11.50
CA GLN A 94 -4.99 16.21 12.20
C GLN A 94 -6.42 15.90 11.75
N GLN A 95 -6.58 15.26 10.59
CA GLN A 95 -7.79 14.50 10.23
C GLN A 95 -8.04 13.26 11.10
N TRP A 96 -7.04 12.79 11.86
CA TRP A 96 -7.18 11.72 12.86
C TRP A 96 -7.31 12.25 14.30
N SER A 97 -7.42 13.57 14.50
CA SER A 97 -7.58 14.11 15.84
C SER A 97 -8.92 13.70 16.49
N PRO A 98 -8.92 13.28 17.77
CA PRO A 98 -10.13 12.84 18.49
C PRO A 98 -11.12 13.99 18.79
N THR A 99 -10.79 15.23 18.44
CA THR A 99 -11.64 16.42 18.67
C THR A 99 -12.90 16.42 17.79
N ARG A 100 -12.95 15.64 16.71
CA ARG A 100 -14.19 15.45 15.92
C ARG A 100 -15.27 14.64 16.64
N ARG A 101 -14.94 13.90 17.71
CA ARG A 101 -15.96 13.24 18.56
C ARG A 101 -16.80 14.24 19.37
N TRP A 102 -16.29 15.45 19.62
CA TRP A 102 -16.99 16.47 20.41
C TRP A 102 -17.90 17.38 19.57
N VAL A 103 -17.64 17.50 18.26
CA VAL A 103 -18.53 18.26 17.35
C VAL A 103 -19.88 17.57 17.16
N ILE A 104 -19.95 16.24 17.35
CA ILE A 104 -21.21 15.47 17.34
C ILE A 104 -22.04 15.72 18.61
N VAL A 105 -21.40 16.08 19.73
CA VAL A 105 -22.10 16.41 20.99
C VAL A 105 -22.68 17.83 20.95
N GLY A 106 -22.07 18.76 20.18
CA GLY A 106 -22.62 20.10 19.94
C GLY A 106 -23.83 20.13 19.00
N MET A 107 -23.86 19.24 18.00
CA MET A 107 -25.02 19.10 17.08
C MET A 107 -26.13 18.16 17.59
N ALA A 108 -25.99 17.55 18.77
CA ALA A 108 -27.08 16.82 19.41
C ALA A 108 -28.13 17.78 20.04
N GLY A 109 -27.74 19.00 20.42
CA GLY A 109 -28.66 19.98 21.03
C GLY A 109 -29.67 20.56 20.04
N ALA A 110 -29.27 20.80 18.79
CA ALA A 110 -30.16 21.33 17.75
C ALA A 110 -31.02 20.24 17.08
N ALA A 111 -30.55 18.99 17.06
CA ALA A 111 -31.32 17.86 16.56
C ALA A 111 -32.46 17.47 17.52
N VAL A 112 -32.23 17.54 18.85
CA VAL A 112 -33.28 17.22 19.84
C VAL A 112 -34.45 18.21 19.79
N THR A 113 -34.20 19.50 19.54
CA THR A 113 -35.28 20.49 19.39
C THR A 113 -36.07 20.31 18.09
N LEU A 114 -35.41 19.93 16.98
CA LEU A 114 -36.08 19.56 15.73
C LEU A 114 -36.87 18.25 15.88
N VAL A 115 -36.33 17.25 16.59
CA VAL A 115 -37.02 15.98 16.87
C VAL A 115 -38.28 16.21 17.71
N LEU A 116 -38.24 17.06 18.74
CA LEU A 116 -39.43 17.41 19.53
C LEU A 116 -40.49 18.17 18.70
N ALA A 117 -40.08 19.05 17.80
CA ALA A 117 -40.99 19.75 16.88
C ALA A 117 -41.65 18.79 15.87
N VAL A 118 -40.91 17.79 15.36
CA VAL A 118 -41.43 16.75 14.47
C VAL A 118 -42.34 15.75 15.21
N ILE A 119 -42.04 15.42 16.48
CA ILE A 119 -42.90 14.57 17.32
C ILE A 119 -44.24 15.25 17.60
N ALA A 120 -44.23 16.57 17.90
CA ALA A 120 -45.47 17.34 18.06
C ALA A 120 -46.27 17.44 16.73
N SER A 121 -45.59 17.40 15.58
CA SER A 121 -46.22 17.38 14.26
C SER A 121 -46.76 16.01 13.83
N ARG A 122 -46.32 14.90 14.44
CA ARG A 122 -46.73 13.53 14.06
C ARG A 122 -47.96 13.01 14.81
N THR A 123 -48.39 13.67 15.89
CA THR A 123 -49.62 13.26 16.60
C THR A 123 -50.91 13.60 15.87
N THR A 124 -50.85 14.30 14.72
CA THR A 124 -52.02 14.60 13.88
C THR A 124 -52.07 13.83 12.56
N PHE A 125 -51.11 12.96 12.24
CA PHE A 125 -51.10 12.22 10.97
C PHE A 125 -50.59 10.78 11.09
N THR A 126 -51.51 9.82 11.02
CA THR A 126 -51.32 8.45 10.55
C THR A 126 -51.52 8.41 9.03
N PRO A 127 -50.81 7.57 8.24
CA PRO A 127 -50.61 6.13 8.49
C PRO A 127 -49.16 5.63 8.36
N GLY A 128 -48.95 4.42 8.87
CA GLY A 128 -47.66 3.74 9.00
C GLY A 128 -46.94 3.49 7.68
N VAL A 129 -45.68 3.92 7.65
CA VAL A 129 -44.65 3.34 6.80
C VAL A 129 -43.72 2.62 7.77
N GLU A 130 -43.71 1.29 7.67
CA GLU A 130 -42.74 0.43 8.32
C GLU A 130 -41.38 0.71 7.68
N GLU A 131 -40.56 1.55 8.31
CA GLU A 131 -39.18 1.79 7.90
C GLU A 131 -38.38 0.50 8.12
N THR A 132 -38.31 -0.32 7.08
CA THR A 132 -37.37 -1.45 7.01
C THR A 132 -35.96 -0.86 6.93
N PRO A 133 -35.00 -1.24 7.81
CA PRO A 133 -33.62 -0.78 7.70
C PRO A 133 -33.08 -1.10 6.30
N PRO A 134 -32.31 -0.21 5.65
CA PRO A 134 -31.79 -0.48 4.32
C PRO A 134 -30.93 -1.74 4.35
N GLU A 135 -31.31 -2.72 3.55
CA GLU A 135 -30.50 -3.90 3.24
C GLU A 135 -29.26 -3.41 2.49
N VAL A 136 -28.17 -3.14 3.24
CA VAL A 136 -26.86 -2.85 2.65
C VAL A 136 -26.47 -4.04 1.78
N THR A 137 -26.49 -3.83 0.48
CA THR A 137 -26.14 -4.86 -0.50
C THR A 137 -24.70 -5.34 -0.27
N GLU A 138 -24.45 -6.63 -0.45
CA GLU A 138 -23.11 -7.24 -0.32
C GLU A 138 -22.04 -6.53 -1.18
N LEU A 139 -22.47 -5.92 -2.28
CA LEU A 139 -21.65 -5.13 -3.18
C LEU A 139 -21.17 -3.80 -2.57
N GLU A 140 -22.02 -3.13 -1.79
CA GLU A 140 -21.72 -1.85 -1.14
C GLU A 140 -20.78 -2.03 0.05
N SER A 141 -20.99 -3.08 0.85
CA SER A 141 -20.09 -3.43 1.96
C SER A 141 -18.69 -3.84 1.48
N ALA A 142 -18.60 -4.56 0.36
CA ALA A 142 -17.33 -4.89 -0.28
C ALA A 142 -16.58 -3.65 -0.81
N ALA A 143 -17.29 -2.68 -1.41
CA ALA A 143 -16.69 -1.41 -1.84
C ALA A 143 -16.11 -0.62 -0.66
N LEU A 144 -16.89 -0.52 0.42
CA LEU A 144 -16.47 0.18 1.63
C LEU A 144 -15.21 -0.45 2.24
N ASN A 145 -15.12 -1.79 2.23
CA ASN A 145 -13.96 -2.50 2.73
C ASN A 145 -12.70 -2.26 1.88
N ILE A 146 -12.83 -2.23 0.55
CA ILE A 146 -11.73 -1.91 -0.37
C ILE A 146 -11.22 -0.48 -0.14
N ASP A 147 -12.13 0.48 0.00
CA ASP A 147 -11.77 1.87 0.26
C ASP A 147 -11.04 2.02 1.60
N ARG A 148 -11.54 1.39 2.67
CA ARG A 148 -10.87 1.37 3.98
C ARG A 148 -9.49 0.74 3.93
N MET A 149 -9.33 -0.36 3.18
CA MET A 149 -8.04 -1.03 3.00
C MET A 149 -7.03 -0.12 2.30
N SER A 150 -7.46 0.54 1.21
CA SER A 150 -6.65 1.52 0.47
C SER A 150 -6.24 2.69 1.36
N GLN A 151 -7.17 3.20 2.16
CA GLN A 151 -6.88 4.24 3.14
C GLN A 151 -5.85 3.77 4.17
N TYR A 152 -6.05 2.61 4.79
CA TYR A 152 -5.11 2.05 5.77
C TYR A 152 -3.68 1.98 5.21
N PHE A 153 -3.49 1.41 4.02
CA PHE A 153 -2.17 1.31 3.40
C PHE A 153 -1.53 2.68 3.13
N ARG A 154 -2.33 3.63 2.64
CA ARG A 154 -1.87 5.01 2.40
C ARG A 154 -1.42 5.69 3.69
N LYS A 155 -2.20 5.55 4.76
CA LYS A 155 -1.88 6.10 6.08
C LYS A 155 -0.60 5.49 6.66
N SER A 156 -0.48 4.16 6.60
CA SER A 156 0.73 3.45 7.03
C SER A 156 1.96 3.89 6.22
N LYS A 157 1.84 4.02 4.90
CA LYS A 157 2.94 4.52 4.05
C LYS A 157 3.41 5.91 4.46
N THR A 158 2.49 6.85 4.64
CA THR A 158 2.83 8.22 5.06
C THR A 158 3.62 8.22 6.37
N LEU A 159 3.16 7.45 7.36
CA LEU A 159 3.84 7.31 8.65
C LEU A 159 5.25 6.72 8.49
N LEU A 160 5.40 5.61 7.77
CA LEU A 160 6.70 4.95 7.59
C LEU A 160 7.70 5.80 6.79
N VAL A 161 7.23 6.53 5.78
CA VAL A 161 8.06 7.50 5.03
C VAL A 161 8.51 8.63 5.94
N GLY A 162 7.61 9.19 6.76
CA GLY A 162 7.97 10.20 7.76
C GLY A 162 9.03 9.69 8.72
N LEU A 163 8.84 8.49 9.27
CA LEU A 163 9.78 7.89 10.21
C LEU A 163 11.16 7.65 9.59
N THR A 164 11.23 7.16 8.35
CA THR A 164 12.50 6.86 7.66
C THR A 164 13.28 8.12 7.28
N ASN A 165 12.59 9.23 7.00
CA ASN A 165 13.20 10.49 6.59
C ASN A 165 13.41 11.50 7.73
N MET A 166 13.00 11.19 8.96
CA MET A 166 13.14 12.13 10.08
C MET A 166 14.61 12.41 10.41
N LYS A 167 14.98 13.68 10.54
CA LYS A 167 16.33 14.11 10.92
C LYS A 167 16.52 13.87 12.42
N MET A 168 17.50 13.05 12.77
CA MET A 168 17.95 12.89 14.15
C MET A 168 19.20 13.76 14.34
N PHE A 169 19.24 14.54 15.42
CA PHE A 169 20.43 15.30 15.81
C PHE A 169 21.01 14.60 17.05
N ASP A 170 22.32 14.39 17.07
CA ASP A 170 23.01 13.49 18.02
C ASP A 170 22.79 13.82 19.51
N ASP A 171 22.33 15.03 19.84
CA ASP A 171 22.16 15.51 21.22
C ASP A 171 20.72 15.90 21.60
N GLN A 172 19.71 15.59 20.77
CA GLN A 172 18.31 15.93 21.08
C GLN A 172 17.39 14.70 21.10
N PRO A 173 16.60 14.51 22.17
CA PRO A 173 15.58 13.48 22.19
C PRO A 173 14.57 13.74 21.06
N VAL A 174 14.21 12.68 20.36
CA VAL A 174 13.30 12.77 19.22
C VAL A 174 11.86 12.68 19.75
N ASP A 175 11.09 13.76 19.61
CA ASP A 175 9.66 13.75 19.91
C ASP A 175 8.91 12.89 18.90
N LEU A 176 8.34 11.79 19.39
CA LEU A 176 7.62 10.78 18.61
C LEU A 176 6.14 10.69 18.98
N ASN A 177 5.61 11.68 19.71
CA ASN A 177 4.25 11.58 20.23
C ASN A 177 3.18 11.47 19.13
N ALA A 178 3.35 12.21 18.03
CA ALA A 178 2.43 12.16 16.90
C ALA A 178 2.47 10.78 16.20
N GLU A 179 3.66 10.24 15.97
CA GLU A 179 3.92 8.95 15.33
C GLU A 179 3.42 7.79 16.18
N ARG A 180 3.59 7.86 17.50
CA ARG A 180 3.07 6.87 18.46
C ARG A 180 1.55 6.84 18.46
N GLN A 181 0.92 8.01 18.50
CA GLN A 181 -0.54 8.11 18.46
C GLN A 181 -1.09 7.57 17.13
N ALA A 182 -0.48 7.97 16.01
CA ALA A 182 -0.79 7.46 14.67
C ALA A 182 -0.70 5.92 14.62
N SER A 183 0.34 5.36 15.22
CA SER A 183 0.57 3.92 15.24
C SER A 183 -0.51 3.17 16.01
N ARG A 184 -0.94 3.69 17.16
CA ARG A 184 -2.02 3.10 17.97
C ARG A 184 -3.32 3.03 17.19
N GLU A 185 -3.67 4.11 16.49
CA GLU A 185 -4.88 4.17 15.66
C GLU A 185 -4.82 3.17 14.51
N LEU A 186 -3.68 3.08 13.82
CA LEU A 186 -3.48 2.13 12.73
C LEU A 186 -3.49 0.67 13.22
N ILE A 187 -3.02 0.37 14.43
CA ILE A 187 -3.15 -0.97 15.03
C ILE A 187 -4.64 -1.33 15.21
N HIS A 188 -5.46 -0.39 15.68
CA HIS A 188 -6.90 -0.64 15.81
C HIS A 188 -7.56 -0.90 14.45
N GLU A 189 -7.18 -0.13 13.42
CA GLU A 189 -7.66 -0.31 12.04
C GLU A 189 -7.21 -1.66 11.46
N ALA A 190 -5.95 -2.06 11.67
CA ALA A 190 -5.42 -3.37 11.29
C ALA A 190 -6.23 -4.53 11.90
N ARG A 191 -6.51 -4.48 13.20
CA ARG A 191 -7.32 -5.49 13.88
C ARG A 191 -8.74 -5.58 13.32
N TYR A 192 -9.33 -4.47 12.91
CA TYR A 192 -10.63 -4.45 12.25
C TYR A 192 -10.56 -5.10 10.87
N LEU A 193 -9.59 -4.71 10.03
CA LEU A 193 -9.44 -5.22 8.68
C LEU A 193 -9.14 -6.73 8.65
N LYS A 194 -8.38 -7.25 9.62
CA LYS A 194 -8.10 -8.69 9.77
C LYS A 194 -9.33 -9.54 10.07
N ARG A 195 -10.43 -8.94 10.56
CA ARG A 195 -11.70 -9.65 10.79
C ARG A 195 -12.59 -9.70 9.55
N GLN A 196 -12.23 -8.96 8.49
CA GLN A 196 -12.95 -8.94 7.23
C GLN A 196 -12.42 -10.05 6.30
N PRO A 197 -13.21 -10.47 5.30
CA PRO A 197 -12.71 -11.34 4.24
C PRO A 197 -11.66 -10.57 3.42
N ILE A 198 -10.39 -10.91 3.61
CA ILE A 198 -9.25 -10.32 2.92
C ILE A 198 -8.40 -11.42 2.29
N ASP A 199 -7.70 -11.09 1.21
CA ASP A 199 -6.78 -12.04 0.58
C ASP A 199 -5.53 -12.28 1.44
N MET A 200 -4.88 -13.42 1.23
CA MET A 200 -3.71 -13.86 2.01
C MET A 200 -2.56 -12.84 1.97
N ARG A 201 -2.33 -12.20 0.82
CA ARG A 201 -1.22 -11.27 0.63
C ARG A 201 -1.46 -9.99 1.43
N SER A 202 -2.68 -9.47 1.39
CA SER A 202 -3.07 -8.30 2.19
C SER A 202 -3.05 -8.62 3.68
N ALA A 203 -3.49 -9.80 4.09
CA ALA A 203 -3.40 -10.25 5.49
C ALA A 203 -1.95 -10.29 5.99
N GLN A 204 -1.02 -10.82 5.18
CA GLN A 204 0.40 -10.85 5.52
C GLN A 204 0.97 -9.44 5.64
N LEU A 205 0.68 -8.56 4.67
CA LEU A 205 1.15 -7.17 4.72
C LEU A 205 0.61 -6.42 5.95
N ILE A 206 -0.67 -6.62 6.30
CA ILE A 206 -1.25 -6.02 7.51
C ILE A 206 -0.56 -6.56 8.77
N ASN A 207 -0.19 -7.83 8.82
CA ASN A 207 0.57 -8.40 9.95
C ASN A 207 1.97 -7.79 10.05
N ASP A 208 2.69 -7.69 8.92
CA ASP A 208 4.02 -7.09 8.87
C ASP A 208 3.97 -5.61 9.35
N LEU A 209 2.95 -4.87 8.91
CA LEU A 209 2.70 -3.49 9.34
C LEU A 209 2.30 -3.41 10.82
N GLU A 210 1.38 -4.25 11.29
CA GLU A 210 0.92 -4.27 12.68
C GLU A 210 2.11 -4.48 13.65
N ARG A 211 3.05 -5.36 13.31
CA ARG A 211 4.26 -5.58 14.10
C ARG A 211 5.10 -4.30 14.24
N VAL A 212 5.45 -3.65 13.13
CA VAL A 212 6.23 -2.40 13.15
C VAL A 212 5.49 -1.28 13.86
N LEU A 213 4.17 -1.18 13.69
CA LEU A 213 3.35 -0.18 14.38
C LEU A 213 3.30 -0.43 15.88
N ILE A 214 3.28 -1.68 16.34
CA ILE A 214 3.34 -2.02 17.77
C ILE A 214 4.70 -1.61 18.35
N GLU A 215 5.80 -1.92 17.66
CA GLU A 215 7.14 -1.51 18.07
C GLU A 215 7.21 0.02 18.19
N LEU A 216 6.69 0.75 17.19
CA LEU A 216 6.62 2.22 17.20
C LEU A 216 5.72 2.78 18.32
N ALA A 217 4.56 2.17 18.60
CA ALA A 217 3.64 2.63 19.64
C ALA A 217 4.19 2.45 21.07
N ASN A 218 5.08 1.47 21.25
CA ASN A 218 5.69 1.10 22.53
C ASN A 218 6.99 1.85 22.84
N LEU A 219 7.54 2.60 21.90
CA LEU A 219 8.67 3.50 22.14
C LEU A 219 8.40 4.46 23.31
N GLU A 220 9.44 4.87 24.01
CA GLU A 220 9.34 5.87 25.08
C GLU A 220 9.14 7.28 24.51
N GLU A 221 8.60 8.21 25.31
CA GLU A 221 8.27 9.57 24.86
C GLU A 221 9.52 10.40 24.49
N SER A 222 10.65 10.08 25.12
CA SER A 222 11.98 10.58 24.79
C SER A 222 12.88 9.42 24.37
N SER A 223 12.51 8.73 23.28
CA SER A 223 13.27 7.57 22.81
C SER A 223 14.66 7.97 22.33
N ASP A 224 15.64 7.13 22.67
CA ASP A 224 17.00 7.28 22.17
C ASP A 224 17.09 6.92 20.68
N ILE A 225 18.09 7.50 20.01
CA ILE A 225 18.43 7.27 18.60
C ILE A 225 18.51 5.77 18.21
N PRO A 226 19.06 4.85 19.03
CA PRO A 226 19.17 3.43 18.69
C PRO A 226 17.82 2.73 18.46
N ASP A 227 16.80 3.02 19.27
CA ASP A 227 15.50 2.36 19.19
C ASP A 227 14.76 2.76 17.90
N VAL A 228 14.87 4.04 17.51
CA VAL A 228 14.31 4.54 16.25
C VAL A 228 15.05 3.94 15.05
N GLN A 229 16.37 3.76 15.14
CA GLN A 229 17.16 3.12 14.09
C GLN A 229 16.80 1.64 13.91
N LEU A 230 16.50 0.92 15.00
CA LEU A 230 16.05 -0.46 14.94
C LEU A 230 14.74 -0.57 14.14
N ILE A 231 13.77 0.29 14.40
CA ILE A 231 12.51 0.31 13.66
C ILE A 231 12.73 0.68 12.18
N ARG A 232 13.57 1.68 11.90
CA ARG A 232 13.96 2.02 10.51
C ARG A 232 14.61 0.85 9.79
N SER A 233 15.43 0.07 10.49
CA SER A 233 16.06 -1.12 9.93
C SER A 233 15.00 -2.19 9.60
N GLY A 234 14.03 -2.42 10.49
CA GLY A 234 12.91 -3.34 10.27
C GLY A 234 12.08 -2.96 9.05
N ILE A 235 11.74 -1.67 8.88
CA ILE A 235 10.98 -1.17 7.71
C ILE A 235 11.71 -1.47 6.40
N ARG A 236 13.04 -1.27 6.38
CA ARG A 236 13.88 -1.50 5.20
C ARG A 236 14.05 -3.00 4.93
N HIS A 237 14.35 -3.78 5.95
CA HIS A 237 14.56 -5.22 5.83
C HIS A 237 13.32 -5.93 5.28
N GLU A 238 12.14 -5.56 5.79
CA GLU A 238 10.87 -6.15 5.37
C GLU A 238 10.33 -5.59 4.04
N ASN A 239 11.05 -4.64 3.41
CA ASN A 239 10.66 -3.96 2.17
C ASN A 239 9.22 -3.41 2.22
N LEU A 240 8.78 -2.92 3.39
CA LEU A 240 7.37 -2.59 3.65
C LEU A 240 6.85 -1.53 2.68
N LEU A 241 7.62 -0.47 2.42
CA LEU A 241 7.23 0.60 1.50
C LEU A 241 6.98 0.09 0.08
N PHE A 242 7.74 -0.91 -0.37
CA PHE A 242 7.54 -1.54 -1.67
C PHE A 242 6.27 -2.41 -1.67
N LYS A 243 6.10 -3.27 -0.65
CA LYS A 243 4.91 -4.11 -0.49
C LYS A 243 3.62 -3.27 -0.45
N ILE A 244 3.65 -2.14 0.24
CA ILE A 244 2.53 -1.18 0.32
C ILE A 244 2.23 -0.56 -1.05
N ARG A 245 3.23 -0.05 -1.78
CA ARG A 245 3.01 0.52 -3.12
C ARG A 245 2.36 -0.47 -4.08
N MET A 246 2.78 -1.73 -4.00
CA MET A 246 2.20 -2.80 -4.81
C MET A 246 0.74 -3.08 -4.40
N ALA A 247 0.43 -3.11 -3.10
CA ALA A 247 -0.94 -3.27 -2.62
C ALA A 247 -1.84 -2.09 -3.03
N GLU A 248 -1.37 -0.85 -2.89
CA GLU A 248 -2.09 0.35 -3.34
C GLU A 248 -2.46 0.27 -4.82
N SER A 249 -1.52 -0.14 -5.68
CA SER A 249 -1.80 -0.31 -7.12
C SER A 249 -2.92 -1.32 -7.40
N LEU A 250 -3.00 -2.41 -6.61
CA LEU A 250 -4.04 -3.42 -6.78
C LEU A 250 -5.42 -2.87 -6.37
N TYR A 251 -5.50 -2.19 -5.22
CA TYR A 251 -6.77 -1.65 -4.75
C TYR A 251 -7.23 -0.42 -5.53
N ASP A 252 -6.31 0.43 -5.99
CA ASP A 252 -6.67 1.57 -6.85
C ASP A 252 -7.15 1.10 -8.22
N SER A 253 -6.51 0.08 -8.81
CA SER A 253 -6.94 -0.49 -10.09
C SER A 253 -8.33 -1.15 -10.00
N SER A 254 -8.65 -1.81 -8.89
CA SER A 254 -9.99 -2.40 -8.66
C SER A 254 -11.11 -1.36 -8.60
N ARG A 255 -10.80 -0.12 -8.20
CA ARG A 255 -11.74 1.00 -8.18
C ARG A 255 -12.19 1.41 -9.60
N PHE A 256 -11.29 1.32 -10.58
CA PHE A 256 -11.58 1.71 -11.97
C PHE A 256 -12.38 0.66 -12.75
N VAL A 257 -12.28 -0.63 -12.38
CA VAL A 257 -13.01 -1.70 -13.08
C VAL A 257 -14.52 -1.65 -12.79
N ARG A 258 -14.93 -1.27 -11.56
CA ARG A 258 -16.36 -1.16 -11.21
C ARG A 258 -17.09 -0.03 -11.94
N VAL A 259 -16.43 1.11 -12.20
CA VAL A 259 -17.07 2.28 -12.82
C VAL A 259 -17.45 2.02 -14.29
N ARG A 260 -16.81 1.06 -14.97
CA ARG A 260 -17.09 0.76 -16.39
C ARG A 260 -18.33 -0.14 -16.61
N GLN A 261 -18.87 -0.77 -15.57
CA GLN A 261 -20.04 -1.66 -15.71
C GLN A 261 -21.40 -0.93 -15.59
N GLU A 262 -21.40 0.39 -15.41
CA GLU A 262 -22.62 1.21 -15.29
C GLU A 262 -22.91 2.11 -16.52
N PHE A 263 -22.31 1.82 -17.68
CA PHE A 263 -22.60 2.50 -18.94
C PHE A 263 -22.87 1.53 -20.08
#